data_AF-E0VSZ7-F1
#
_entry.id   AF-E0VSZ7-F1
#
_cell.length_a   1.000
_cell.length_b   1.000
_cell.length_c   1.000
_cell.angle_alpha   90.00
_cell.angle_beta   90.00
_cell.angle_gamma   90.00
#
_symmetry.space_group_name_H-M   'P 1'
#
loop_
_entity.id
_entity.type
_entity.pdbx_description
1 polymer ?
#
loop_
_entity_poly.entity_id
_entity_poly.type
_entity_poly.pdbx_seq_one_letter_code
_entity_poly.pdbx_strand_id
1 'polypeptide(L)'
;MADSRLKQIKIKTGIVKRIAKEKICYDKEANEQRLRVQKLKDECREEYYVKKQEEVLQETLMMVPDCQRRLEKAFEELKNILQGEKDLEFTDEYSVAKKTLEEAQPLLPNPGELLHFCYTRFNNMPPYYYSSFNAQQQNHYNKKSKETCVTNEQRKKDEEFIDNFVSNIQCKKFVEINSPLKISQAKQLISEIVSLKKNLEEKSLNLCETHENFDMEWNLIEKEMNEIDEKLMKLNSSIKPLKSLLIKRMKKRNGQKKKKWKYSSYKMEMKKQIEMKHEMIDKILNERNDEVEAIKREASLKRQADSVLHEVRRKKHEGMKTLQLLTALMKLRELRLKEEEKKGGYCSKELTNVFHEIVEKLQKLWEKQIDIYKLEEKGLKIMLEETTFHHVKESKFEMNLLQWEKALFGDVTNDKNFQLLTKADNDIEALINVGFYHQKQVMKTGKNF
;
A
#
# COMPACT_ATOMS: atom_id res chain seq x y z
N MET A 1 27.40 0.87 -42.59
CA MET A 1 27.11 1.25 -41.19
C MET A 1 25.87 2.13 -41.21
N ALA A 2 24.85 1.83 -40.41
CA ALA A 2 23.67 2.70 -40.33
C ALA A 2 24.09 4.07 -39.76
N ASP A 3 23.58 5.15 -40.35
CA ASP A 3 23.90 6.51 -39.92
C ASP A 3 23.51 6.71 -38.44
N SER A 4 24.46 7.19 -37.63
CA SER A 4 24.27 7.44 -36.20
C SER A 4 23.12 8.43 -35.97
N ARG A 5 22.93 9.39 -36.89
CA ARG A 5 21.90 10.44 -36.82
C ARG A 5 20.49 9.86 -36.95
N LEU A 6 20.26 9.00 -37.94
CA LEU A 6 18.98 8.29 -38.14
C LEU A 6 18.62 7.41 -36.93
N LYS A 7 19.63 6.77 -36.32
CA LYS A 7 19.43 6.02 -35.08
C LYS A 7 18.97 6.92 -33.94
N GLN A 8 19.55 8.11 -33.81
CA GLN A 8 19.17 9.10 -32.79
C GLN A 8 17.75 9.64 -33.01
N ILE A 9 17.38 9.98 -34.25
CA ILE A 9 16.00 10.37 -34.60
C ILE A 9 15.02 9.27 -34.21
N LYS A 10 15.30 8.00 -34.56
CA LYS A 10 14.43 6.86 -34.23
C LYS A 10 14.25 6.66 -32.73
N ILE A 11 15.33 6.81 -31.94
CA ILE A 11 15.28 6.69 -30.48
C ILE A 11 14.41 7.80 -29.89
N LYS A 12 14.63 9.06 -30.30
CA LYS A 12 13.90 10.23 -29.78
C LYS A 12 12.42 10.21 -30.19
N THR A 13 12.14 9.79 -31.42
CA THR A 13 10.79 9.49 -31.91
C THR A 13 10.09 8.45 -31.03
N GLY A 14 10.80 7.37 -30.68
CA GLY A 14 10.29 6.33 -29.79
C GLY A 14 10.01 6.83 -28.36
N ILE A 15 10.82 7.76 -27.85
CA ILE A 15 10.60 8.40 -26.55
C ILE A 15 9.31 9.23 -26.57
N VAL A 16 9.13 10.10 -27.57
CA VAL A 16 7.92 10.92 -27.72
C VAL A 16 6.67 10.05 -27.84
N LYS A 17 6.70 8.99 -28.67
CA LYS A 17 5.57 8.04 -28.80
C LYS A 17 5.18 7.39 -27.47
N ARG A 18 6.15 7.00 -26.62
CA ARG A 18 5.87 6.37 -25.32
C ARG A 18 5.25 7.37 -24.35
N ILE A 19 5.84 8.55 -24.22
CA ILE A 19 5.34 9.57 -23.28
C ILE A 19 3.96 10.08 -23.72
N ALA A 20 3.71 10.23 -25.01
CA ALA A 20 2.39 10.58 -25.54
C ALA A 20 1.33 9.53 -25.16
N LYS A 21 1.67 8.23 -25.25
CA LYS A 21 0.77 7.14 -24.80
C LYS A 21 0.56 7.14 -23.29
N GLU A 22 1.60 7.39 -22.50
CA GLU A 22 1.48 7.55 -21.03
C GLU A 22 0.49 8.67 -20.70
N LYS A 23 0.63 9.84 -21.33
CA LYS A 23 -0.28 10.98 -21.12
C LYS A 23 -1.72 10.60 -21.47
N ILE A 24 -1.96 10.00 -22.63
CA ILE A 24 -3.30 9.55 -23.05
C ILE A 24 -3.89 8.55 -22.04
N CYS A 25 -3.07 7.66 -21.49
CA CYS A 25 -3.51 6.69 -20.47
C CYS A 25 -3.95 7.40 -19.18
N TYR A 26 -3.12 8.31 -18.66
CA TYR A 26 -3.45 9.05 -17.43
C TYR A 26 -4.62 10.02 -17.61
N ASP A 27 -4.76 10.65 -18.78
CA ASP A 27 -5.91 11.52 -19.09
C ASP A 27 -7.22 10.70 -19.13
N LYS A 28 -7.20 9.50 -19.71
CA LYS A 28 -8.36 8.58 -19.71
C LYS A 28 -8.72 8.15 -18.30
N GLU A 29 -7.74 7.72 -17.52
CA GLU A 29 -7.95 7.30 -16.13
C GLU A 29 -8.52 8.44 -15.28
N ALA A 30 -7.96 9.65 -15.39
CA ALA A 30 -8.48 10.82 -14.69
C ALA A 30 -9.93 11.14 -15.08
N ASN A 31 -10.29 11.00 -16.37
CA ASN A 31 -11.66 11.20 -16.84
C ASN A 31 -12.62 10.12 -16.31
N GLU A 32 -12.21 8.86 -16.29
CA GLU A 32 -13.00 7.76 -15.70
C GLU A 32 -13.25 8.00 -14.20
N GLN A 33 -12.22 8.43 -13.46
CA GLN A 33 -12.37 8.78 -12.04
C GLN A 33 -13.27 10.00 -11.84
N ARG A 34 -13.16 11.03 -12.68
CA ARG A 34 -14.08 12.19 -12.65
C ARG A 34 -15.53 11.77 -12.85
N LEU A 35 -15.79 10.93 -13.86
CA LEU A 35 -17.13 10.39 -14.13
C LEU A 35 -17.65 9.58 -12.95
N ARG A 36 -16.79 8.79 -12.30
CA ARG A 36 -17.16 8.01 -11.11
C ARG A 36 -17.51 8.90 -9.92
N VAL A 37 -16.73 9.94 -9.65
CA VAL A 37 -17.04 10.94 -8.62
C VAL A 37 -18.37 11.63 -8.94
N GLN A 38 -18.61 12.02 -10.19
CA GLN A 38 -19.86 12.66 -10.61
C GLN A 38 -21.06 11.74 -10.38
N LYS A 39 -20.98 10.46 -10.79
CA LYS A 39 -22.03 9.47 -10.52
C LYS A 39 -22.31 9.30 -9.02
N LEU A 40 -21.26 9.26 -8.19
CA LEU A 40 -21.43 9.15 -6.73
C LEU A 40 -22.11 10.40 -6.14
N LYS A 41 -21.85 11.58 -6.69
CA LYS A 41 -22.53 12.83 -6.32
C LYS A 41 -23.99 12.83 -6.75
N ASP A 42 -24.28 12.38 -7.97
CA ASP A 42 -25.63 12.33 -8.53
C ASP A 42 -26.51 11.27 -7.83
N GLU A 43 -25.92 10.16 -7.39
CA GLU A 43 -26.59 9.10 -6.62
C GLU A 43 -26.82 9.46 -5.13
N CYS A 44 -26.51 10.70 -4.71
CA CYS A 44 -26.64 11.19 -3.32
C CYS A 44 -26.06 10.21 -2.27
N ARG A 45 -24.93 9.56 -2.58
CA ARG A 45 -24.23 8.66 -1.65
C ARG A 45 -23.70 9.44 -0.45
N GLU A 46 -23.50 8.75 0.67
CA GLU A 46 -22.91 9.35 1.88
C GLU A 46 -21.60 10.08 1.58
N GLU A 47 -21.45 11.27 2.16
CA GLU A 47 -20.36 12.22 1.91
C GLU A 47 -18.96 11.61 2.07
N TYR A 48 -18.82 10.61 2.95
CA TYR A 48 -17.57 9.89 3.17
C TYR A 48 -17.07 9.17 1.90
N TYR A 49 -17.94 8.48 1.17
CA TYR A 49 -17.54 7.74 -0.03
C TYR A 49 -17.21 8.68 -1.18
N VAL A 50 -17.90 9.82 -1.28
CA VAL A 50 -17.60 10.87 -2.26
C VAL A 50 -16.21 11.45 -2.00
N LYS A 51 -15.92 11.84 -0.75
CA LYS A 51 -14.59 12.37 -0.36
C LYS A 51 -13.46 11.38 -0.64
N LYS A 52 -13.67 10.10 -0.30
CA LYS A 52 -12.67 9.07 -0.58
C LYS A 52 -12.41 8.89 -2.08
N GLN A 53 -13.46 8.99 -2.91
CA GLN A 53 -13.28 8.92 -4.36
C GLN A 53 -12.63 10.19 -4.93
N GLU A 54 -12.87 11.35 -4.32
CA GLU A 54 -12.19 12.61 -4.66
C GLU A 54 -10.68 12.57 -4.34
N GLU A 55 -10.28 11.91 -3.24
CA GLU A 55 -8.87 11.66 -2.93
C GLU A 55 -8.21 10.81 -4.03
N VAL A 56 -8.86 9.72 -4.45
CA VAL A 56 -8.38 8.86 -5.56
C VAL A 56 -8.28 9.67 -6.86
N LEU A 57 -9.26 10.54 -7.14
CA LEU A 57 -9.21 11.43 -8.29
C LEU A 57 -8.01 12.41 -8.19
N GLN A 58 -7.74 13.00 -7.04
CA GLN A 58 -6.59 13.89 -6.86
C GLN A 58 -5.26 13.15 -7.10
N GLU A 59 -5.11 11.93 -6.63
CA GLU A 59 -3.90 11.12 -6.87
C GLU A 59 -3.67 10.90 -8.37
N THR A 60 -4.71 10.56 -9.13
CA THR A 60 -4.60 10.42 -10.61
C THR A 60 -4.28 11.74 -11.31
N LEU A 61 -4.90 12.85 -10.89
CA LEU A 61 -4.64 14.17 -11.46
C LEU A 61 -3.21 14.66 -11.20
N MET A 62 -2.59 14.26 -10.10
CA MET A 62 -1.20 14.63 -9.79
C MET A 62 -0.17 14.03 -10.77
N MET A 63 -0.53 12.96 -11.49
CA MET A 63 0.36 12.31 -12.45
C MET A 63 0.42 13.01 -13.81
N VAL A 64 -0.64 13.73 -14.19
CA VAL A 64 -0.79 14.36 -15.51
C VAL A 64 0.25 15.47 -15.76
N PRO A 65 0.51 16.41 -14.82
CA PRO A 65 1.48 17.48 -15.03
C PRO A 65 2.92 17.00 -15.24
N ASP A 66 3.32 15.91 -14.57
CA ASP A 66 4.66 15.35 -14.78
C ASP A 66 4.82 14.78 -16.20
N CYS A 67 3.81 14.06 -16.67
CA CYS A 67 3.79 13.51 -18.01
C CYS A 67 3.81 14.61 -19.08
N GLN A 68 3.07 15.71 -18.87
CA GLN A 68 3.09 16.89 -19.75
C GLN A 68 4.49 17.51 -19.85
N ARG A 69 5.15 17.79 -18.71
CA ARG A 69 6.53 18.33 -18.72
C ARG A 69 7.52 17.41 -19.40
N ARG A 70 7.43 16.09 -19.15
CA ARG A 70 8.28 15.09 -19.81
C ARG A 70 8.03 15.07 -21.33
N LEU A 71 6.77 15.22 -21.75
CA LEU A 71 6.40 15.27 -23.16
C LEU A 71 6.92 16.53 -23.84
N GLU A 72 6.73 17.71 -23.24
CA GLU A 72 7.27 18.99 -23.74
C GLU A 72 8.78 18.92 -23.96
N LYS A 73 9.52 18.46 -22.95
CA LYS A 73 10.97 18.34 -23.05
C LYS A 73 11.38 17.39 -24.18
N ALA A 74 10.74 16.23 -24.29
CA ALA A 74 11.04 15.27 -25.35
C ALA A 74 10.65 15.79 -26.74
N PHE A 75 9.56 16.56 -26.81
CA PHE A 75 9.07 17.20 -28.03
C PHE A 75 10.03 18.28 -28.52
N GLU A 76 10.49 19.16 -27.63
CA GLU A 76 11.50 20.17 -27.94
C GLU A 76 12.83 19.55 -28.37
N GLU A 77 13.28 18.50 -27.68
CA GLU A 77 14.49 17.76 -28.04
C GLU A 77 14.39 17.15 -29.45
N LEU A 78 13.27 16.51 -29.80
CA LEU A 78 13.06 15.94 -31.13
C LEU A 78 12.95 17.04 -32.20
N LYS A 79 12.22 18.12 -31.90
CA LYS A 79 12.08 19.27 -32.79
C LYS A 79 13.43 19.93 -33.11
N ASN A 80 14.28 20.10 -32.11
CA ASN A 80 15.62 20.67 -32.29
C ASN A 80 16.51 19.77 -33.16
N ILE A 81 16.43 18.45 -33.00
CA ILE A 81 17.17 17.49 -33.82
C ILE A 81 16.71 17.56 -35.28
N LEU A 82 15.40 17.57 -35.55
CA LEU A 82 14.89 17.68 -36.92
C LEU A 82 15.23 19.03 -37.57
N GLN A 83 15.28 20.11 -36.80
CA GLN A 83 15.71 21.43 -37.31
C GLN A 83 17.21 21.46 -37.68
N GLY A 84 18.05 20.69 -36.98
CA GLY A 84 19.48 20.57 -37.26
C GLY A 84 19.81 19.61 -38.41
N GLU A 85 18.95 18.60 -38.65
CA GLU A 85 19.18 17.51 -39.61
C GLU A 85 18.18 17.56 -40.79
N LYS A 86 17.97 18.75 -41.37
CA LYS A 86 17.05 18.96 -42.49
C LYS A 86 17.49 18.27 -43.79
N ASP A 87 18.78 17.91 -43.89
CA ASP A 87 19.37 17.15 -44.98
C ASP A 87 18.83 15.71 -45.08
N LEU A 88 18.19 15.19 -44.02
CA LEU A 88 17.64 13.83 -43.95
C LEU A 88 16.13 13.76 -44.20
N GLU A 89 15.49 14.82 -44.71
CA GLU A 89 14.03 14.92 -44.86
C GLU A 89 13.41 13.84 -45.77
N PHE A 90 14.18 13.30 -46.72
CA PHE A 90 13.74 12.22 -47.62
C PHE A 90 13.80 10.82 -47.00
N THR A 91 14.26 10.68 -45.75
CA THR A 91 14.32 9.38 -45.06
C THR A 91 13.00 9.04 -44.37
N ASP A 92 12.65 7.75 -44.35
CA ASP A 92 11.41 7.27 -43.72
C ASP A 92 11.38 7.58 -42.22
N GLU A 93 12.53 7.52 -41.54
CA GLU A 93 12.65 7.84 -40.12
C GLU A 93 12.31 9.31 -39.82
N TYR A 94 12.71 10.23 -40.67
CA TYR A 94 12.42 11.66 -40.52
C TYR A 94 10.93 11.94 -40.77
N SER A 95 10.34 11.31 -41.79
CA SER A 95 8.89 11.40 -42.05
C SER A 95 8.05 10.87 -40.88
N VAL A 96 8.46 9.74 -40.29
CA VAL A 96 7.81 9.19 -39.10
C VAL A 96 7.98 10.12 -37.89
N ALA A 97 9.16 10.71 -37.69
CA ALA A 97 9.39 11.68 -36.62
C ALA A 97 8.49 12.93 -36.76
N LYS A 98 8.36 13.45 -37.98
CA LYS A 98 7.48 14.60 -38.28
C LYS A 98 6.01 14.29 -37.97
N LYS A 99 5.50 13.13 -38.43
CA LYS A 99 4.16 12.66 -38.09
C LYS A 99 3.94 12.54 -36.58
N THR A 100 4.92 12.02 -35.84
CA THR A 100 4.79 11.91 -34.38
C THR A 100 4.80 13.24 -33.65
N LEU A 101 5.49 14.25 -34.18
CA LEU A 101 5.39 15.61 -33.64
C LEU A 101 4.01 16.19 -33.91
N GLU A 102 3.46 16.02 -35.12
CA GLU A 102 2.09 16.45 -35.43
C GLU A 102 1.05 15.78 -34.52
N GLU A 103 1.17 14.47 -34.27
CA GLU A 103 0.31 13.72 -33.35
C GLU A 103 0.47 14.15 -31.87
N ALA A 104 1.68 14.52 -31.45
CA ALA A 104 1.98 14.92 -30.07
C ALA A 104 1.69 16.40 -29.79
N GLN A 105 1.64 17.25 -30.81
CA GLN A 105 1.39 18.68 -30.70
C GLN A 105 0.09 19.05 -29.95
N PRO A 106 -1.08 18.42 -30.20
CA PRO A 106 -2.31 18.71 -29.45
C PRO A 106 -2.27 18.23 -27.99
N LEU A 107 -1.26 17.43 -27.62
CA LEU A 107 -1.10 16.91 -26.25
C LEU A 107 -0.26 17.85 -25.37
N LEU A 108 0.37 18.87 -25.92
CA LEU A 108 1.13 19.87 -25.16
C LEU A 108 0.18 20.83 -24.43
N PRO A 109 0.57 21.39 -23.27
CA PRO A 109 -0.25 22.39 -22.60
C PRO A 109 -0.29 23.70 -23.39
N ASN A 110 -1.41 24.41 -23.30
CA ASN A 110 -1.52 25.75 -23.84
C ASN A 110 -0.59 26.70 -23.06
N PRO A 111 0.07 27.67 -23.73
CA PRO A 111 0.91 28.66 -23.08
C PRO A 111 0.05 29.55 -22.16
N GLY A 112 -0.07 29.15 -20.89
CA GLY A 112 -0.92 29.79 -19.87
C GLY A 112 -1.56 28.84 -18.87
N GLU A 113 -1.64 27.54 -19.18
CA GLU A 113 -2.31 26.53 -18.34
C GLU A 113 -1.35 25.72 -17.45
N LEU A 114 -0.06 26.05 -17.49
CA LEU A 114 0.98 25.44 -16.67
C LEU A 114 0.79 25.93 -15.22
N LEU A 115 -0.13 25.29 -14.51
CA LEU A 115 -0.30 25.44 -13.08
C LEU A 115 1.06 25.14 -12.46
N HIS A 116 1.74 26.19 -12.01
CA HIS A 116 3.04 26.10 -11.36
C HIS A 116 2.87 25.42 -10.00
N PHE A 117 2.66 24.10 -10.00
CA PHE A 117 2.91 23.28 -8.84
C PHE A 117 4.42 23.18 -8.70
N CYS A 118 4.98 24.09 -7.91
CA CYS A 118 6.37 24.10 -7.49
C CYS A 118 6.71 22.81 -6.74
N TYR A 119 6.96 21.72 -7.46
CA TYR A 119 7.77 20.62 -6.92
C TYR A 119 9.24 21.02 -7.02
N THR A 120 9.63 22.01 -6.21
CA THR A 120 11.03 22.26 -5.93
C THR A 120 11.37 21.72 -4.56
N ARG A 121 12.31 20.76 -4.54
CA ARG A 121 13.25 20.45 -3.44
C ARG A 121 12.95 19.30 -2.47
N PHE A 122 12.36 18.18 -2.91
CA PHE A 122 12.37 16.94 -2.10
C PHE A 122 12.53 15.65 -2.94
N ASN A 123 13.50 15.58 -3.85
CA ASN A 123 13.82 14.34 -4.58
C ASN A 123 14.71 13.35 -3.78
N ASN A 124 14.52 13.27 -2.47
CA ASN A 124 15.17 12.25 -1.63
C ASN A 124 14.22 11.76 -0.51
N MET A 125 12.92 11.64 -0.80
CA MET A 125 11.97 10.97 0.09
C MET A 125 11.40 9.73 -0.63
N PRO A 126 11.46 8.53 -0.03
CA PRO A 126 10.99 7.30 -0.69
C PRO A 126 9.48 7.36 -0.99
N PRO A 127 8.99 6.74 -2.09
CA PRO A 127 7.60 6.86 -2.55
C PRO A 127 6.53 6.14 -1.71
N TYR A 128 6.78 5.82 -0.44
CA TYR A 128 5.86 5.07 0.40
C TYR A 128 5.51 5.85 1.66
N TYR A 129 4.78 6.94 1.49
CA TYR A 129 3.99 7.53 2.57
C TYR A 129 2.85 8.36 1.99
N TYR A 130 1.90 7.70 1.34
CA TYR A 130 0.53 8.20 1.27
C TYR A 130 -0.36 7.19 1.98
N SER A 131 -0.51 7.40 3.29
CA SER A 131 -1.63 6.86 4.06
C SER A 131 -1.94 7.87 5.16
N SER A 132 -3.07 8.53 4.97
CA SER A 132 -4.02 8.92 6.01
C SER A 132 -3.42 9.65 7.23
N PHE A 133 -2.88 10.85 7.04
CA PHE A 133 -2.69 11.79 8.14
C PHE A 133 -3.82 12.83 8.18
N ASN A 134 -4.87 12.44 8.92
CA ASN A 134 -5.68 13.27 9.79
C ASN A 134 -6.29 14.58 9.24
N ALA A 135 -7.56 14.47 8.85
CA ALA A 135 -8.51 15.55 8.59
C ALA A 135 -8.96 16.30 9.87
N GLN A 136 -8.02 16.71 10.73
CA GLN A 136 -8.35 17.51 11.94
C GLN A 136 -7.48 18.77 12.15
N GLN A 137 -6.67 19.20 11.17
CA GLN A 137 -5.99 20.50 11.23
C GLN A 137 -6.13 21.37 9.97
N GLN A 138 -7.29 21.31 9.32
CA GLN A 138 -7.68 22.32 8.33
C GLN A 138 -9.11 22.82 8.59
N ASN A 139 -9.36 23.35 9.79
CA ASN A 139 -10.58 24.14 10.07
C ASN A 139 -10.28 25.55 10.60
N HIS A 140 -9.05 26.02 10.47
CA HIS A 140 -8.74 27.45 10.54
C HIS A 140 -7.91 27.79 9.32
N TYR A 141 -8.57 28.11 8.21
CA TYR A 141 -8.20 29.10 7.19
C TYR A 141 -9.20 29.01 6.02
N ASN A 142 -10.49 29.04 6.33
CA ASN A 142 -11.50 29.34 5.32
C ASN A 142 -11.64 30.87 5.25
N LYS A 143 -10.62 31.54 4.70
CA LYS A 143 -10.71 32.94 4.31
C LYS A 143 -10.80 32.94 2.79
N LYS A 144 -12.01 33.18 2.28
CA LYS A 144 -12.28 33.46 0.86
C LYS A 144 -11.12 34.27 0.29
N SER A 145 -10.42 33.71 -0.69
CA SER A 145 -9.46 34.44 -1.50
C SER A 145 -10.21 35.54 -2.23
N LYS A 146 -10.14 36.78 -1.71
CA LYS A 146 -10.37 37.97 -2.52
C LYS A 146 -9.22 38.01 -3.51
N GLU A 147 -9.52 37.80 -4.79
CA GLU A 147 -8.68 38.24 -5.88
C GLU A 147 -8.37 39.73 -5.65
N THR A 148 -7.14 40.02 -5.23
CA THR A 148 -6.63 41.37 -5.21
C THR A 148 -5.81 41.51 -6.48
N CYS A 149 -6.40 42.19 -7.47
CA CYS A 149 -5.65 42.74 -8.59
C CYS A 149 -4.53 43.60 -8.00
N VAL A 150 -3.28 43.14 -8.09
CA VAL A 150 -2.12 43.94 -7.76
C VAL A 150 -2.04 45.04 -8.81
N THR A 151 -2.37 46.28 -8.43
CA THR A 151 -2.25 47.44 -9.30
C THR A 151 -0.77 47.68 -9.63
N ASN A 152 -0.48 48.15 -10.85
CA ASN A 152 0.89 48.42 -11.30
C ASN A 152 1.67 49.37 -10.39
N GLU A 153 0.97 50.19 -9.59
CA GLU A 153 1.57 51.06 -8.58
C GLU A 153 2.17 50.31 -7.39
N GLN A 154 1.57 49.19 -6.98
CA GLN A 154 2.10 48.37 -5.89
C GLN A 154 3.39 47.67 -6.31
N ARG A 155 3.45 47.17 -7.56
CA ARG A 155 4.67 46.58 -8.13
C ARG A 155 5.81 47.59 -8.23
N LYS A 156 5.53 48.83 -8.64
CA LYS A 156 6.55 49.89 -8.69
C LYS A 156 7.09 50.23 -7.31
N LYS A 157 6.24 50.26 -6.29
CA LYS A 157 6.66 50.47 -4.90
C LYS A 157 7.49 49.30 -4.37
N ASP A 158 7.15 48.08 -4.74
CA ASP A 158 7.92 46.88 -4.38
C ASP A 158 9.27 46.83 -5.11
N GLU A 159 9.34 47.24 -6.39
CA GLU A 159 10.58 47.38 -7.16
C GLU A 159 11.49 48.47 -6.57
N GLU A 160 10.95 49.65 -6.27
CA GLU A 160 11.69 50.73 -5.59
C GLU A 160 12.17 50.31 -4.19
N PHE A 161 11.41 49.48 -3.48
CA PHE A 161 11.81 48.91 -2.20
C PHE A 161 12.98 47.92 -2.37
N ILE A 162 12.92 47.04 -3.36
CA ILE A 162 13.99 46.07 -3.65
C ILE A 162 15.26 46.80 -4.08
N ASP A 163 15.16 47.81 -4.93
CA ASP A 163 16.32 48.59 -5.37
C ASP A 163 16.94 49.38 -4.23
N ASN A 164 16.13 49.97 -3.34
CA ASN A 164 16.63 50.60 -2.12
C ASN A 164 17.23 49.58 -1.15
N PHE A 165 16.66 48.39 -1.05
CA PHE A 165 17.16 47.30 -0.19
C PHE A 165 18.50 46.77 -0.71
N VAL A 166 18.65 46.56 -2.02
CA VAL A 166 19.91 46.14 -2.65
C VAL A 166 20.96 47.24 -2.54
N SER A 167 20.56 48.50 -2.69
CA SER A 167 21.47 49.65 -2.52
C SER A 167 21.93 49.85 -1.07
N ASN A 168 21.06 49.55 -0.09
CA ASN A 168 21.40 49.59 1.34
C ASN A 168 22.19 48.36 1.81
N ILE A 169 22.17 47.26 1.08
CA ILE A 169 23.11 46.16 1.29
C ILE A 169 24.42 46.53 0.60
N GLN A 170 25.21 47.37 1.26
CA GLN A 170 26.64 47.32 1.03
C GLN A 170 27.10 45.92 1.43
N CYS A 171 27.36 45.06 0.43
CA CYS A 171 28.19 43.89 0.59
C CYS A 171 29.49 44.35 1.25
N LYS A 172 29.61 44.15 2.58
CA LYS A 172 30.89 44.26 3.26
C LYS A 172 31.83 43.36 2.47
N LYS A 173 32.79 43.96 1.75
CA LYS A 173 33.93 43.20 1.21
C LYS A 173 34.40 42.34 2.37
N PHE A 174 34.43 41.02 2.16
CA PHE A 174 34.99 40.11 3.13
C PHE A 174 36.41 40.62 3.39
N VAL A 175 36.61 41.26 4.53
CA VAL A 175 37.95 41.53 5.02
C VAL A 175 38.54 40.14 5.20
N GLU A 176 39.64 39.85 4.50
CA GLU A 176 40.47 38.69 4.76
C GLU A 176 41.03 38.86 6.17
N ILE A 177 40.23 38.52 7.17
CA ILE A 177 40.71 38.30 8.52
C ILE A 177 41.62 37.08 8.38
N ASN A 178 42.93 37.29 8.53
CA ASN A 178 43.97 36.26 8.57
C ASN A 178 43.38 34.94 9.07
N SER A 179 43.10 34.03 8.14
CA SER A 179 42.19 32.93 8.43
C SER A 179 42.83 32.04 9.50
N PRO A 180 42.14 31.72 10.60
CA PRO A 180 42.68 30.85 11.63
C PRO A 180 43.07 29.51 10.98
N LEU A 181 44.24 28.97 11.35
CA LEU A 181 44.81 27.74 10.78
C LEU A 181 43.74 26.66 10.62
N LYS A 182 43.56 26.16 9.38
CA LYS A 182 42.57 25.12 9.10
C LYS A 182 42.98 23.81 9.76
N ILE A 183 42.02 22.98 10.16
CA ILE A 183 42.30 21.67 10.81
C ILE A 183 43.18 20.77 9.94
N SER A 184 43.07 20.85 8.61
CA SER A 184 43.96 20.14 7.68
C SER A 184 45.39 20.69 7.68
N GLN A 185 45.54 22.02 7.65
CA GLN A 185 46.83 22.70 7.70
C GLN A 185 47.54 22.44 9.04
N ALA A 186 46.80 22.50 10.15
CA ALA A 186 47.34 22.13 11.46
C ALA A 186 47.77 20.66 11.52
N LYS A 187 47.03 19.74 10.87
CA LYS A 187 47.43 18.33 10.78
C LYS A 187 48.71 18.16 9.97
N GLN A 188 48.85 18.89 8.86
CA GLN A 188 50.07 18.88 8.02
C GLN A 188 51.28 19.42 8.79
N LEU A 189 51.13 20.58 9.45
CA LEU A 189 52.17 21.16 10.31
C LEU A 189 52.61 20.22 11.44
N ILE A 190 51.66 19.52 12.08
CA ILE A 190 52.00 18.53 13.12
C ILE A 190 52.77 17.35 12.51
N SER A 191 52.37 16.87 11.34
CA SER A 191 53.10 15.80 10.64
C SER A 191 54.51 16.23 10.23
N GLU A 192 54.68 17.47 9.75
CA GLU A 192 55.97 18.06 9.36
C GLU A 192 56.90 18.23 10.56
N ILE A 193 56.40 18.72 11.71
CA ILE A 193 57.18 18.84 12.94
C ILE A 193 57.62 17.47 13.45
N VAL A 194 56.73 16.46 13.38
CA VAL A 194 57.08 15.09 13.78
C VAL A 194 58.15 14.49 12.87
N SER A 195 58.13 14.76 11.56
CA SER A 195 59.21 14.32 10.65
C SER A 195 60.51 15.07 10.89
N LEU A 196 60.47 16.40 11.10
CA LEU A 196 61.67 17.20 11.36
C LEU A 196 62.34 16.81 12.69
N LYS A 197 61.54 16.55 13.73
CA LYS A 197 62.05 16.03 15.01
C LYS A 197 62.75 14.69 14.86
N LYS A 198 62.18 13.77 14.08
CA LYS A 198 62.80 12.47 13.80
C LYS A 198 64.12 12.61 13.02
N ASN A 199 64.14 13.48 12.00
CA ASN A 199 65.37 13.75 11.25
C ASN A 199 66.46 14.36 12.14
N LEU A 200 66.10 15.23 13.09
CA LEU A 200 67.02 15.76 14.08
C LEU A 200 67.50 14.70 15.08
N GLU A 201 66.62 13.81 15.52
CA GLU A 201 67.00 12.67 16.37
C GLU A 201 68.02 11.77 15.64
N GLU A 202 67.79 11.46 14.36
CA GLU A 202 68.71 10.68 13.51
C GLU A 202 70.05 11.39 13.28
N LYS A 203 70.05 12.71 12.98
CA LYS A 203 71.27 13.50 12.85
C LYS A 203 72.04 13.61 14.16
N SER A 204 71.35 13.78 15.29
CA SER A 204 71.98 13.83 16.62
C SER A 204 72.67 12.52 17.00
N LEU A 205 72.16 11.38 16.54
CA LEU A 205 72.80 10.08 16.70
C LEU A 205 74.05 9.97 15.82
N ASN A 206 73.99 10.41 14.55
CA ASN A 206 75.13 10.37 13.63
C ASN A 206 76.27 11.32 14.00
N LEU A 207 75.96 12.47 14.61
CA LEU A 207 76.94 13.43 15.13
C LEU A 207 77.69 12.92 16.36
N CYS A 208 77.08 12.03 17.15
CA CYS A 208 77.78 11.33 18.23
C CYS A 208 78.85 10.34 17.70
N GLU A 209 78.81 9.98 16.41
CA GLU A 209 79.69 8.97 15.80
C GLU A 209 80.84 9.58 14.97
N THR A 210 80.80 10.87 14.61
CA THR A 210 81.77 11.48 13.67
C THR A 210 82.39 12.76 14.26
N HIS A 211 83.72 12.85 14.27
CA HIS A 211 84.46 13.80 15.12
C HIS A 211 85.17 14.96 14.38
N GLU A 212 84.83 15.26 13.11
CA GLU A 212 85.59 16.23 12.28
C GLU A 212 84.71 17.09 11.33
N ASN A 213 83.84 17.96 11.87
CA ASN A 213 83.45 19.29 11.32
C ASN A 213 82.31 19.93 12.14
N PHE A 214 82.56 20.16 13.42
CA PHE A 214 81.56 20.62 14.39
C PHE A 214 80.82 21.90 13.93
N ASP A 215 81.52 22.97 13.58
CA ASP A 215 80.86 24.30 13.50
C ASP A 215 79.83 24.44 12.37
N MET A 216 80.04 23.85 11.19
CA MET A 216 79.06 23.96 10.09
C MET A 216 77.84 23.07 10.32
N GLU A 217 78.02 21.91 10.94
CA GLU A 217 76.94 20.96 11.22
C GLU A 217 76.06 21.44 12.39
N TRP A 218 76.65 22.03 13.43
CA TRP A 218 75.89 22.66 14.53
C TRP A 218 75.03 23.83 14.07
N ASN A 219 75.55 24.66 13.16
CA ASN A 219 74.78 25.78 12.57
C ASN A 219 73.58 25.30 11.72
N LEU A 220 73.66 24.12 11.09
CA LEU A 220 72.56 23.52 10.34
C LEU A 220 71.48 22.95 11.27
N ILE A 221 71.89 22.31 12.36
CA ILE A 221 70.98 21.82 13.41
C ILE A 221 70.26 22.99 14.07
N GLU A 222 70.97 24.07 14.40
CA GLU A 222 70.39 25.25 15.03
C GLU A 222 69.33 25.91 14.13
N LYS A 223 69.55 25.94 12.81
CA LYS A 223 68.54 26.40 11.84
C LYS A 223 67.31 25.48 11.80
N GLU A 224 67.49 24.17 11.83
CA GLU A 224 66.38 23.21 11.86
C GLU A 224 65.61 23.25 13.20
N MET A 225 66.29 23.49 14.31
CA MET A 225 65.67 23.72 15.62
C MET A 225 64.84 25.00 15.64
N ASN A 226 65.39 26.10 15.12
CA ASN A 226 64.66 27.36 14.97
C ASN A 226 63.44 27.22 14.05
N GLU A 227 63.54 26.42 12.98
CA GLU A 227 62.41 26.12 12.09
C GLU A 227 61.30 25.33 12.81
N ILE A 228 61.67 24.38 13.68
CA ILE A 228 60.71 23.65 14.52
C ILE A 228 60.04 24.59 15.52
N ASP A 229 60.79 25.47 16.18
CA ASP A 229 60.27 26.41 17.17
C ASP A 229 59.31 27.43 16.55
N GLU A 230 59.62 27.93 15.35
CA GLU A 230 58.71 28.79 14.60
C GLU A 230 57.40 28.07 14.23
N LYS A 231 57.47 26.82 13.80
CA LYS A 231 56.28 26.01 13.46
C LYS A 231 55.47 25.66 14.70
N LEU A 232 56.12 25.40 15.84
CA LEU A 232 55.49 25.17 17.13
C LEU A 232 54.79 26.43 17.68
N MET A 233 55.42 27.60 17.56
CA MET A 233 54.79 28.89 17.92
C MET A 233 53.52 29.16 17.11
N LYS A 234 53.57 28.93 15.79
CA LYS A 234 52.42 29.04 14.88
C LYS A 234 51.29 28.08 15.27
N LEU A 235 51.61 26.85 15.68
CA LEU A 235 50.61 25.92 16.20
C LEU A 235 50.06 26.35 17.56
N ASN A 236 50.90 26.71 18.51
CA ASN A 236 50.52 27.00 19.89
C ASN A 236 49.52 28.17 19.99
N SER A 237 49.76 29.24 19.22
CA SER A 237 48.83 30.36 19.08
C SER A 237 47.44 29.95 18.55
N SER A 238 47.37 28.85 17.79
CA SER A 238 46.14 28.34 17.15
C SER A 238 45.53 27.08 17.81
N ILE A 239 46.13 26.52 18.88
CA ILE A 239 45.62 25.29 19.54
C ILE A 239 44.23 25.48 20.13
N LYS A 240 44.00 26.60 20.84
CA LYS A 240 42.70 26.89 21.50
C LYS A 240 41.55 26.95 20.48
N PRO A 241 41.63 27.73 19.38
CA PRO A 241 40.58 27.74 18.37
C PRO A 241 40.40 26.37 17.69
N LEU A 242 41.47 25.65 17.39
CA LEU A 242 41.40 24.30 16.81
C LEU A 242 40.67 23.28 17.70
N LYS A 243 40.98 23.25 19.01
CA LYS A 243 40.29 22.40 19.99
C LYS A 243 38.79 22.70 20.02
N SER A 244 38.40 23.97 19.99
CA SER A 244 36.99 24.36 19.95
C SER A 244 36.26 23.87 18.68
N LEU A 245 36.94 23.91 17.52
CA LEU A 245 36.40 23.42 16.25
C LEU A 245 36.26 21.89 16.24
N LEU A 246 37.22 21.17 16.83
CA LEU A 246 37.15 19.71 16.99
C LEU A 246 35.98 19.30 17.89
N ILE A 247 35.78 19.98 19.02
CA ILE A 247 34.64 19.74 19.91
C ILE A 247 33.32 20.01 19.18
N LYS A 248 33.22 21.12 18.43
CA LYS A 248 32.04 21.43 17.60
C LYS A 248 31.77 20.34 16.57
N ARG A 249 32.82 19.85 15.88
CA ARG A 249 32.71 18.77 14.88
C ARG A 249 32.31 17.43 15.51
N MET A 250 32.85 17.11 16.69
CA MET A 250 32.49 15.91 17.46
C MET A 250 31.03 15.97 17.94
N LYS A 251 30.58 17.10 18.51
CA LYS A 251 29.18 17.32 18.89
C LYS A 251 28.25 17.19 17.69
N LYS A 252 28.61 17.75 16.52
CA LYS A 252 27.84 17.60 15.27
C LYS A 252 27.72 16.14 14.84
N ARG A 253 28.83 15.39 14.84
CA ARG A 253 28.85 13.95 14.49
C ARG A 253 28.01 13.13 15.46
N ASN A 254 28.14 13.36 16.76
CA ASN A 254 27.35 12.65 17.77
C ASN A 254 25.85 13.00 17.66
N GLY A 255 25.51 14.26 17.37
CA GLY A 255 24.14 14.68 17.06
C GLY A 255 23.58 13.96 15.83
N GLN A 256 24.36 13.83 14.75
CA GLN A 256 23.97 13.06 13.57
C GLN A 256 23.79 11.57 13.88
N LYS A 257 24.70 10.96 14.65
CA LYS A 257 24.56 9.56 15.09
C LYS A 257 23.29 9.35 15.90
N LYS A 258 23.00 10.23 16.87
CA LYS A 258 21.75 10.19 17.66
C LYS A 258 20.52 10.34 16.79
N LYS A 259 20.51 11.27 15.83
CA LYS A 259 19.40 11.43 14.86
C LYS A 259 19.19 10.18 14.01
N LYS A 260 20.27 9.60 13.47
CA LYS A 260 20.21 8.34 12.70
C LYS A 260 19.70 7.17 13.55
N TRP A 261 20.17 7.05 14.78
CA TRP A 261 19.72 6.01 15.71
C TRP A 261 18.23 6.16 16.05
N LYS A 262 17.78 7.38 16.38
CA LYS A 262 16.35 7.68 16.60
C LYS A 262 15.50 7.34 15.39
N TYR A 263 15.94 7.72 14.20
CA TYR A 263 15.25 7.41 12.95
C TYR A 263 15.20 5.89 12.69
N SER A 264 16.31 5.19 12.92
CA SER A 264 16.37 3.72 12.77
C SER A 264 15.46 3.00 13.75
N SER A 265 15.42 3.47 15.01
CA SER A 265 14.54 2.93 16.05
C SER A 265 13.07 3.18 15.71
N TYR A 266 12.71 4.40 15.27
CA TYR A 266 11.37 4.71 14.79
C TYR A 266 10.98 3.86 13.59
N LYS A 267 11.87 3.68 12.61
CA LYS A 267 11.63 2.85 11.41
C LYS A 267 11.39 1.38 11.79
N MET A 268 12.16 0.84 12.74
CA MET A 268 11.94 -0.53 13.24
C MET A 268 10.59 -0.65 13.94
N GLU A 269 10.22 0.30 14.78
CA GLU A 269 8.93 0.29 15.48
C GLU A 269 7.77 0.36 14.48
N MET A 270 7.85 1.25 13.50
CA MET A 270 6.86 1.33 12.42
C MET A 270 6.76 0.02 11.64
N LYS A 271 7.89 -0.65 11.36
CA LYS A 271 7.87 -1.96 10.70
C LYS A 271 7.13 -3.00 11.53
N LYS A 272 7.34 -3.05 12.85
CA LYS A 272 6.61 -3.95 13.76
C LYS A 272 5.12 -3.65 13.77
N GLN A 273 4.72 -2.38 13.82
CA GLN A 273 3.31 -1.99 13.79
C GLN A 273 2.62 -2.39 12.47
N ILE A 274 3.34 -2.28 11.35
CA ILE A 274 2.87 -2.74 10.04
C ILE A 274 2.73 -4.26 10.03
N GLU A 275 3.73 -4.98 10.53
CA GLU A 275 3.73 -6.44 10.64
C GLU A 275 2.56 -6.95 11.49
N MET A 276 2.32 -6.37 12.66
CA MET A 276 1.16 -6.69 13.51
C MET A 276 -0.18 -6.47 12.79
N LYS A 277 -0.29 -5.41 11.98
CA LYS A 277 -1.50 -5.15 11.19
C LYS A 277 -1.65 -6.17 10.07
N HIS A 278 -0.57 -6.54 9.38
CA HIS A 278 -0.61 -7.59 8.36
C HIS A 278 -1.00 -8.94 8.95
N GLU A 279 -0.43 -9.33 10.10
CA GLU A 279 -0.84 -10.55 10.80
C GLU A 279 -2.32 -10.54 11.16
N MET A 280 -2.86 -9.39 11.60
CA MET A 280 -4.29 -9.26 11.87
C MET A 280 -5.14 -9.38 10.61
N ILE A 281 -4.69 -8.77 9.50
CA ILE A 281 -5.36 -8.87 8.20
C ILE A 281 -5.37 -10.33 7.74
N ASP A 282 -4.24 -11.03 7.84
CA ASP A 282 -4.11 -12.42 7.42
C ASP A 282 -5.01 -13.35 8.24
N LYS A 283 -5.13 -13.11 9.55
CA LYS A 283 -6.10 -13.83 10.41
C LYS A 283 -7.53 -13.66 9.92
N ILE A 284 -7.96 -12.42 9.69
CA ILE A 284 -9.33 -12.12 9.21
C ILE A 284 -9.55 -12.72 7.82
N LEU A 285 -8.54 -12.73 6.95
CA LEU A 285 -8.63 -13.36 5.63
C LEU A 285 -8.79 -14.86 5.73
N ASN A 286 -8.04 -15.52 6.63
CA ASN A 286 -8.17 -16.95 6.86
C ASN A 286 -9.54 -17.30 7.44
N GLU A 287 -10.01 -16.57 8.46
CA GLU A 287 -11.35 -16.77 9.03
C GLU A 287 -12.45 -16.67 7.97
N ARG A 288 -12.40 -15.63 7.11
CA ARG A 288 -13.35 -15.48 6.00
C ARG A 288 -13.23 -16.58 4.95
N ASN A 289 -12.02 -17.04 4.66
CA ASN A 289 -11.82 -18.14 3.72
C ASN A 289 -12.41 -19.43 4.29
N ASP A 290 -12.21 -19.71 5.57
CA ASP A 290 -12.78 -20.87 6.26
C ASP A 290 -14.32 -20.83 6.26
N GLU A 291 -14.92 -19.65 6.50
CA GLU A 291 -16.36 -19.44 6.37
C GLU A 291 -16.87 -19.75 4.96
N VAL A 292 -16.19 -19.24 3.92
CA VAL A 292 -16.55 -19.49 2.53
C VAL A 292 -16.39 -20.98 2.18
N GLU A 293 -15.35 -21.64 2.67
CA GLU A 293 -15.15 -23.08 2.47
C GLU A 293 -16.20 -23.91 3.20
N ALA A 294 -16.62 -23.51 4.40
CA ALA A 294 -17.73 -24.15 5.10
C ALA A 294 -19.03 -24.06 4.31
N ILE A 295 -19.37 -22.87 3.81
CA ILE A 295 -20.56 -22.66 2.96
C ILE A 295 -20.49 -23.52 1.69
N LYS A 296 -19.31 -23.63 1.06
CA LYS A 296 -19.11 -24.51 -0.11
C LYS A 296 -19.31 -25.98 0.24
N ARG A 297 -18.80 -26.43 1.39
CA ARG A 297 -18.98 -27.80 1.90
C ARG A 297 -20.47 -28.10 2.15
N GLU A 298 -21.17 -27.21 2.83
CA GLU A 298 -22.62 -27.33 3.08
C GLU A 298 -23.43 -27.36 1.79
N ALA A 299 -23.13 -26.47 0.84
CA ALA A 299 -23.79 -26.46 -0.47
C ALA A 299 -23.54 -27.76 -1.26
N SER A 300 -22.34 -28.34 -1.17
CA SER A 300 -22.02 -29.63 -1.78
C SER A 300 -22.84 -30.75 -1.15
N LEU A 301 -22.91 -30.82 0.19
CA LEU A 301 -23.73 -31.81 0.91
C LEU A 301 -25.21 -31.68 0.55
N LYS A 302 -25.73 -30.45 0.48
CA LYS A 302 -27.11 -30.19 0.07
C LYS A 302 -27.38 -30.66 -1.36
N ARG A 303 -26.48 -30.39 -2.31
CA ARG A 303 -26.61 -30.87 -3.70
C ARG A 303 -26.60 -32.39 -3.78
N GLN A 304 -25.74 -33.05 -3.02
CA GLN A 304 -25.70 -34.52 -2.96
C GLN A 304 -27.03 -35.07 -2.44
N ALA A 305 -27.57 -34.49 -1.37
CA ALA A 305 -28.86 -34.89 -0.83
C ALA A 305 -30.03 -34.63 -1.81
N ASP A 306 -30.02 -33.48 -2.48
CA ASP A 306 -31.01 -33.14 -3.51
C ASP A 306 -30.93 -34.09 -4.72
N SER A 307 -29.72 -34.56 -5.08
CA SER A 307 -29.53 -35.55 -6.13
C SER A 307 -30.18 -36.90 -5.76
N VAL A 308 -29.97 -37.36 -4.52
CA VAL A 308 -30.60 -38.60 -4.02
C VAL A 308 -32.12 -38.45 -3.97
N LEU A 309 -32.63 -37.33 -3.44
CA LEU A 309 -34.06 -37.03 -3.43
C LEU A 309 -34.64 -36.99 -4.86
N HIS A 310 -33.92 -36.41 -5.81
CA HIS A 310 -34.33 -36.35 -7.21
C HIS A 310 -34.48 -37.76 -7.80
N GLU A 311 -33.54 -38.67 -7.51
CA GLU A 311 -33.65 -40.06 -7.97
C GLU A 311 -34.87 -40.78 -7.40
N VAL A 312 -35.16 -40.63 -6.10
CA VAL A 312 -36.34 -41.22 -5.47
C VAL A 312 -37.62 -40.65 -6.08
N ARG A 313 -37.69 -39.33 -6.30
CA ARG A 313 -38.83 -38.68 -6.99
C ARG A 313 -38.98 -39.16 -8.42
N ARG A 314 -37.89 -39.35 -9.14
CA ARG A 314 -37.90 -39.89 -10.51
C ARG A 314 -38.47 -41.30 -10.52
N LYS A 315 -37.99 -42.20 -9.67
CA LYS A 315 -38.47 -43.59 -9.55
C LYS A 315 -39.96 -43.66 -9.16
N LYS A 316 -40.38 -42.81 -8.22
CA LYS A 316 -41.79 -42.66 -7.84
C LYS A 316 -42.65 -42.23 -9.03
N HIS A 317 -42.20 -41.24 -9.80
CA HIS A 317 -42.92 -40.74 -10.97
C HIS A 317 -42.96 -41.78 -12.10
N GLU A 318 -41.87 -42.52 -12.33
CA GLU A 318 -41.84 -43.66 -13.26
C GLU A 318 -42.87 -44.72 -12.89
N GLY A 319 -42.95 -45.10 -11.61
CA GLY A 319 -43.99 -46.02 -11.12
C GLY A 319 -45.41 -45.49 -11.33
N MET A 320 -45.65 -44.19 -11.14
CA MET A 320 -46.96 -43.58 -11.43
C MET A 320 -47.31 -43.63 -12.92
N LYS A 321 -46.33 -43.41 -13.82
CA LYS A 321 -46.53 -43.52 -15.27
C LYS A 321 -46.86 -44.95 -15.69
N THR A 322 -46.18 -45.96 -15.13
CA THR A 322 -46.48 -47.37 -15.45
C THR A 322 -47.87 -47.76 -14.97
N LEU A 323 -48.29 -47.28 -13.79
CA LEU A 323 -49.64 -47.50 -13.27
C LEU A 323 -50.69 -46.85 -14.18
N GLN A 324 -50.46 -45.60 -14.62
CA GLN A 324 -51.33 -44.95 -15.62
C GLN A 324 -51.42 -45.75 -16.93
N LEU A 325 -50.29 -46.26 -17.43
CA LEU A 325 -50.27 -47.12 -18.63
C LEU A 325 -51.07 -48.40 -18.43
N LEU A 326 -50.93 -49.07 -17.28
CA LEU A 326 -51.70 -50.28 -16.95
C LEU A 326 -53.21 -49.98 -16.90
N THR A 327 -53.62 -48.86 -16.29
CA THR A 327 -55.04 -48.45 -16.28
C THR A 327 -55.56 -48.13 -17.68
N ALA A 328 -54.74 -47.52 -18.54
CA ALA A 328 -55.08 -47.26 -19.94
C ALA A 328 -55.22 -48.58 -20.73
N LEU A 329 -54.36 -49.57 -20.48
CA LEU A 329 -54.45 -50.90 -21.09
C LEU A 329 -55.72 -51.65 -20.68
N MET A 330 -56.13 -51.56 -19.41
CA MET A 330 -57.41 -52.11 -18.95
C MET A 330 -58.58 -51.48 -19.70
N LYS A 331 -58.65 -50.14 -19.72
CA LYS A 331 -59.69 -49.40 -20.44
C LYS A 331 -59.72 -49.73 -21.93
N LEU A 332 -58.55 -49.83 -22.58
CA LEU A 332 -58.46 -50.18 -23.99
C LEU A 332 -59.02 -51.58 -24.26
N ARG A 333 -58.73 -52.55 -23.38
CA ARG A 333 -59.26 -53.91 -23.53
C ARG A 333 -60.76 -53.96 -23.28
N GLU A 334 -61.27 -53.25 -22.28
CA GLU A 334 -62.72 -53.12 -22.04
C GLU A 334 -63.45 -52.49 -23.23
N LEU A 335 -62.86 -51.47 -23.86
CA LEU A 335 -63.41 -50.85 -25.06
C LEU A 335 -63.45 -51.83 -26.24
N ARG A 336 -62.35 -52.59 -26.46
CA ARG A 336 -62.30 -53.62 -27.51
C ARG A 336 -63.31 -54.73 -27.29
N LEU A 337 -63.51 -55.16 -26.04
CA LEU A 337 -64.54 -56.15 -25.69
C LEU A 337 -65.95 -55.62 -26.03
N LYS A 338 -66.27 -54.39 -25.64
CA LYS A 338 -67.56 -53.74 -25.98
C LYS A 338 -67.75 -53.55 -27.49
N GLU A 339 -66.67 -53.31 -28.25
CA GLU A 339 -66.73 -53.22 -29.71
C GLU A 339 -67.01 -54.57 -30.37
N GLU A 340 -66.39 -55.65 -29.89
CA GLU A 340 -66.65 -57.00 -30.42
C GLU A 340 -68.04 -57.52 -30.06
N GLU A 341 -68.52 -57.24 -28.84
CA GLU A 341 -69.90 -57.55 -28.42
C GLU A 341 -70.92 -56.89 -29.34
N LYS A 342 -70.69 -55.63 -29.74
CA LYS A 342 -71.56 -54.92 -30.71
C LYS A 342 -71.50 -55.51 -32.12
N LYS A 343 -70.38 -56.11 -32.51
CA LYS A 343 -70.20 -56.78 -33.81
C LYS A 343 -70.70 -58.24 -33.80
N GLY A 344 -71.14 -58.75 -32.66
CA GLY A 344 -71.59 -60.14 -32.49
C GLY A 344 -70.47 -61.17 -32.36
N GLY A 345 -69.23 -60.74 -32.11
CA GLY A 345 -68.08 -61.63 -31.87
C GLY A 345 -68.07 -62.20 -30.45
N TYR A 346 -67.68 -63.48 -30.30
CA TYR A 346 -67.53 -64.13 -29.00
C TYR A 346 -66.07 -64.08 -28.53
N CYS A 347 -65.83 -63.42 -27.40
CA CYS A 347 -64.53 -63.40 -26.72
C CYS A 347 -64.56 -64.31 -25.48
N SER A 348 -63.52 -65.16 -25.30
CA SER A 348 -63.40 -66.01 -24.11
C SER A 348 -63.31 -65.16 -22.83
N LYS A 349 -64.25 -65.44 -21.92
CA LYS A 349 -64.33 -64.81 -20.60
C LYS A 349 -63.15 -65.23 -19.72
N GLU A 350 -62.63 -66.46 -19.86
CA GLU A 350 -61.47 -66.91 -19.08
C GLU A 350 -60.20 -66.13 -19.43
N LEU A 351 -59.91 -65.92 -20.72
CA LEU A 351 -58.74 -65.15 -21.16
C LEU A 351 -58.80 -63.69 -20.69
N THR A 352 -60.00 -63.16 -20.55
CA THR A 352 -60.24 -61.81 -20.04
C THR A 352 -59.98 -61.76 -18.54
N ASN A 353 -60.47 -62.74 -17.78
CA ASN A 353 -60.22 -62.84 -16.34
C ASN A 353 -58.72 -63.02 -16.05
N VAL A 354 -58.03 -63.89 -16.78
CA VAL A 354 -56.57 -64.09 -16.65
C VAL A 354 -55.80 -62.79 -16.90
N PHE A 355 -56.19 -62.00 -17.92
CA PHE A 355 -55.58 -60.69 -18.16
C PHE A 355 -55.83 -59.71 -17.01
N HIS A 356 -57.07 -59.62 -16.52
CA HIS A 356 -57.40 -58.74 -15.39
C HIS A 356 -56.60 -59.13 -14.14
N GLU A 357 -56.51 -60.43 -13.84
CA GLU A 357 -55.70 -60.91 -12.71
C GLU A 357 -54.21 -60.55 -12.85
N ILE A 358 -53.63 -60.68 -14.05
CA ILE A 358 -52.22 -60.32 -14.29
C ILE A 358 -52.01 -58.80 -14.13
N VAL A 359 -52.89 -57.98 -14.73
CA VAL A 359 -52.78 -56.52 -14.64
C VAL A 359 -53.02 -56.03 -13.22
N GLU A 360 -53.96 -56.62 -12.49
CA GLU A 360 -54.22 -56.30 -11.08
C GLU A 360 -53.04 -56.68 -10.19
N LYS A 361 -52.41 -57.84 -10.41
CA LYS A 361 -51.16 -58.20 -9.73
C LYS A 361 -50.05 -57.19 -10.01
N LEU A 362 -49.89 -56.76 -11.26
CA LEU A 362 -48.89 -55.75 -11.64
C LEU A 362 -49.19 -54.38 -11.03
N GLN A 363 -50.46 -53.95 -11.01
CA GLN A 363 -50.87 -52.71 -10.34
C GLN A 363 -50.53 -52.77 -8.84
N LYS A 364 -50.90 -53.85 -8.14
CA LYS A 364 -50.58 -54.04 -6.72
C LYS A 364 -49.07 -54.02 -6.44
N LEU A 365 -48.24 -54.57 -7.34
CA LEU A 365 -46.78 -54.51 -7.20
C LEU A 365 -46.25 -53.08 -7.35
N TRP A 366 -46.71 -52.34 -8.36
CA TRP A 366 -46.31 -50.95 -8.57
C TRP A 366 -46.82 -50.02 -7.47
N GLU A 367 -48.03 -50.24 -6.95
CA GLU A 367 -48.57 -49.49 -5.80
C GLU A 367 -47.69 -49.66 -4.55
N LYS A 368 -47.34 -50.90 -4.20
CA LYS A 368 -46.41 -51.19 -3.10
C LYS A 368 -45.06 -50.51 -3.32
N GLN A 369 -44.52 -50.57 -4.54
CA GLN A 369 -43.23 -49.96 -4.85
C GLN A 369 -43.27 -48.42 -4.73
N ILE A 370 -44.35 -47.79 -5.19
CA ILE A 370 -44.57 -46.35 -5.04
C ILE A 370 -44.68 -45.97 -3.56
N ASP A 371 -45.35 -46.78 -2.74
CA ASP A 371 -45.50 -46.52 -1.30
C ASP A 371 -44.18 -46.63 -0.55
N ILE A 372 -43.31 -47.58 -0.92
CA ILE A 372 -41.94 -47.66 -0.42
C ILE A 372 -41.19 -46.37 -0.76
N TYR A 373 -41.22 -45.91 -2.02
CA TYR A 373 -40.56 -44.66 -2.41
C TYR A 373 -41.16 -43.41 -1.74
N LYS A 374 -42.46 -43.39 -1.41
CA LYS A 374 -43.06 -42.32 -0.61
C LYS A 374 -42.53 -42.30 0.81
N LEU A 375 -42.33 -43.47 1.43
CA LEU A 375 -41.76 -43.59 2.77
C LEU A 375 -40.28 -43.19 2.77
N GLU A 376 -39.52 -43.64 1.77
CA GLU A 376 -38.11 -43.24 1.58
C GLU A 376 -37.98 -41.73 1.39
N GLU A 377 -38.81 -41.11 0.54
CA GLU A 377 -38.82 -39.65 0.34
C GLU A 377 -39.13 -38.90 1.65
N LYS A 378 -40.10 -39.37 2.43
CA LYS A 378 -40.43 -38.79 3.75
C LYS A 378 -39.27 -38.96 4.74
N GLY A 379 -38.67 -40.15 4.80
CA GLY A 379 -37.53 -40.43 5.68
C GLY A 379 -36.30 -39.58 5.34
N LEU A 380 -35.95 -39.48 4.07
CA LEU A 380 -34.84 -38.63 3.59
C LEU A 380 -35.09 -37.15 3.91
N LYS A 381 -36.33 -36.67 3.79
CA LYS A 381 -36.70 -35.29 4.13
C LYS A 381 -36.59 -35.02 5.63
N ILE A 382 -37.02 -35.95 6.49
CA ILE A 382 -36.89 -35.83 7.94
C ILE A 382 -35.40 -35.81 8.34
N MET A 383 -34.56 -36.67 7.78
CA MET A 383 -33.12 -36.65 8.05
C MET A 383 -32.44 -35.33 7.62
N LEU A 384 -32.89 -34.74 6.51
CA LEU A 384 -32.43 -33.41 6.07
C LEU A 384 -32.91 -32.29 7.02
N GLU A 385 -34.13 -32.36 7.53
CA GLU A 385 -34.63 -31.40 8.51
C GLU A 385 -33.90 -31.55 9.86
N GLU A 386 -33.68 -32.77 10.34
CA GLU A 386 -32.96 -33.05 11.59
C GLU A 386 -31.52 -32.53 11.56
N THR A 387 -30.77 -32.74 10.47
CA THR A 387 -29.42 -32.18 10.32
C THR A 387 -29.41 -30.65 10.38
N THR A 388 -30.39 -29.98 9.75
CA THR A 388 -30.53 -28.51 9.88
C THR A 388 -30.94 -28.09 11.30
N PHE A 389 -31.78 -28.86 11.97
CA PHE A 389 -32.20 -28.59 13.35
C PHE A 389 -31.06 -28.75 14.35
N HIS A 390 -30.13 -29.70 14.14
CA HIS A 390 -28.94 -29.84 14.97
C HIS A 390 -28.03 -28.60 14.89
N HIS A 391 -27.73 -28.11 13.68
CA HIS A 391 -26.97 -26.85 13.50
C HIS A 391 -27.67 -25.63 14.11
N VAL A 392 -29.00 -25.54 13.98
CA VAL A 392 -29.78 -24.45 14.59
C VAL A 392 -29.80 -24.54 16.12
N LYS A 393 -29.79 -25.76 16.70
CA LYS A 393 -29.69 -25.96 18.15
C LYS A 393 -28.31 -25.58 18.69
N GLU A 394 -27.24 -25.97 17.99
CA GLU A 394 -25.86 -25.57 18.34
C GLU A 394 -25.71 -24.04 18.33
N SER A 395 -26.18 -23.38 17.26
CA SER A 395 -26.17 -21.92 17.17
C SER A 395 -27.02 -21.24 18.25
N LYS A 396 -28.21 -21.77 18.57
CA LYS A 396 -29.03 -21.26 19.68
C LYS A 396 -28.37 -21.48 21.05
N PHE A 397 -27.68 -22.59 21.24
CA PHE A 397 -26.96 -22.89 22.48
C PHE A 397 -25.80 -21.90 22.69
N GLU A 398 -25.03 -21.59 21.64
CA GLU A 398 -23.98 -20.57 21.70
C GLU A 398 -24.54 -19.16 21.99
N MET A 399 -25.66 -18.79 21.38
CA MET A 399 -26.33 -17.53 21.67
C MET A 399 -26.85 -17.46 23.10
N ASN A 400 -27.38 -18.56 23.63
CA ASN A 400 -27.80 -18.66 25.03
C ASN A 400 -26.60 -18.59 25.97
N LEU A 401 -25.46 -19.20 25.63
CA LEU A 401 -24.24 -19.13 26.41
C LEU A 401 -23.71 -17.69 26.48
N LEU A 402 -23.67 -16.98 25.35
CA LEU A 402 -23.32 -15.55 25.28
C LEU A 402 -24.27 -14.68 26.10
N GLN A 403 -25.57 -15.00 26.09
CA GLN A 403 -26.55 -14.30 26.93
C GLN A 403 -26.33 -14.58 28.42
N TRP A 404 -26.00 -15.82 28.79
CA TRP A 404 -25.71 -16.20 30.18
C TRP A 404 -24.40 -15.60 30.66
N GLU A 405 -23.37 -15.57 29.82
CA GLU A 405 -22.10 -14.92 30.10
C GLU A 405 -22.31 -13.41 30.36
N LYS A 406 -23.09 -12.73 29.51
CA LYS A 406 -23.47 -11.33 29.73
C LYS A 406 -24.32 -11.12 30.98
N ALA A 407 -25.22 -12.05 31.29
CA ALA A 407 -26.07 -11.93 32.49
C ALA A 407 -25.30 -12.19 33.79
N LEU A 408 -24.33 -13.11 33.76
CA LEU A 408 -23.52 -13.48 34.93
C LEU A 408 -22.35 -12.52 35.17
N PHE A 409 -21.72 -12.03 34.11
CA PHE A 409 -20.49 -11.23 34.18
C PHE A 409 -20.66 -9.78 33.72
N GLY A 410 -21.83 -9.39 33.22
CA GLY A 410 -22.11 -8.05 32.68
C GLY A 410 -21.55 -7.83 31.27
N ASP A 411 -21.83 -6.66 30.66
CA ASP A 411 -21.12 -6.25 29.45
C ASP A 411 -19.64 -6.07 29.80
N VAL A 412 -18.76 -6.86 29.18
CA VAL A 412 -17.30 -6.71 29.30
C VAL A 412 -16.87 -5.43 28.56
N THR A 413 -17.27 -4.27 29.07
CA THR A 413 -16.74 -2.99 28.66
C THR A 413 -15.41 -2.79 29.37
N ASN A 414 -14.31 -3.07 28.67
CA ASN A 414 -13.06 -2.30 28.67
C ASN A 414 -12.53 -1.69 29.99
N ASP A 415 -12.78 -2.29 31.14
CA ASP A 415 -12.07 -1.93 32.36
C ASP A 415 -10.67 -2.53 32.27
N LYS A 416 -9.69 -1.68 31.98
CA LYS A 416 -8.24 -2.00 32.02
C LYS A 416 -7.80 -2.71 33.30
N ASN A 417 -8.61 -2.68 34.35
CA ASN A 417 -8.40 -3.35 35.61
C ASN A 417 -8.56 -4.88 35.54
N PHE A 418 -9.45 -5.42 34.68
CA PHE A 418 -9.67 -6.87 34.59
C PHE A 418 -8.54 -7.62 33.85
N GLN A 419 -7.90 -6.96 32.87
CA GLN A 419 -6.70 -7.49 32.20
C GLN A 419 -5.46 -7.52 33.11
N LEU A 420 -5.45 -6.75 34.20
CA LEU A 420 -4.39 -6.80 35.21
C LEU A 420 -4.60 -7.96 36.20
N LEU A 421 -5.85 -8.29 36.54
CA LEU A 421 -6.17 -9.43 37.40
C LEU A 421 -5.84 -10.77 36.73
N THR A 422 -6.24 -10.96 35.48
CA THR A 422 -5.98 -12.22 34.73
C THR A 422 -4.50 -12.45 34.36
N LYS A 423 -3.65 -11.43 34.48
CA LYS A 423 -2.18 -11.57 34.36
C LYS A 423 -1.49 -11.85 35.69
N ALA A 424 -2.18 -11.69 36.81
CA ALA A 424 -1.62 -11.87 38.16
C ALA A 424 -1.73 -13.32 38.66
N ASP A 425 -2.43 -14.21 37.95
CA ASP A 425 -2.66 -15.60 38.38
C ASP A 425 -1.39 -16.46 38.44
N ASN A 426 -0.24 -15.96 37.99
CA ASN A 426 1.00 -16.73 37.90
C ASN A 426 2.13 -16.33 38.87
N ASP A 427 2.01 -15.24 39.66
CA ASP A 427 3.07 -14.83 40.60
C ASP A 427 2.55 -14.11 41.85
N ILE A 428 2.88 -14.62 43.04
CA ILE A 428 2.48 -14.07 44.35
C ILE A 428 3.02 -12.64 44.55
N GLU A 429 4.18 -12.30 43.97
CA GLU A 429 4.74 -10.95 44.02
C GLU A 429 3.91 -9.91 43.24
N ALA A 430 3.17 -10.32 42.20
CA ALA A 430 2.31 -9.43 41.43
C ALA A 430 1.07 -9.01 42.23
N LEU A 431 0.50 -9.91 43.05
CA LEU A 431 -0.60 -9.64 43.98
C LEU A 431 -0.21 -8.61 45.04
N ILE A 432 1.00 -8.71 45.59
CA ILE A 432 1.53 -7.77 46.59
C ILE A 432 1.64 -6.36 45.98
N ASN A 433 2.13 -6.25 44.74
CA ASN A 433 2.27 -4.96 44.05
C ASN A 433 0.92 -4.30 43.71
N VAL A 434 -0.11 -5.08 43.39
CA VAL A 434 -1.48 -4.56 43.18
C VAL A 434 -2.09 -4.08 44.51
N GLY A 435 -1.85 -4.80 45.61
CA GLY A 435 -2.23 -4.37 46.96
C GLY A 435 -1.62 -3.02 47.36
N PHE A 436 -0.33 -2.82 47.10
CA PHE A 436 0.34 -1.54 47.34
C PHE A 436 -0.20 -0.41 46.45
N TYR A 437 -0.60 -0.70 45.21
CA TYR A 437 -1.17 0.30 44.31
C TYR A 437 -2.56 0.78 44.78
N HIS A 438 -3.39 -0.14 45.28
CA HIS A 438 -4.69 0.19 45.87
C HIS A 438 -4.54 0.98 47.18
N GLN A 439 -3.63 0.58 48.07
CA GLN A 439 -3.39 1.30 49.33
C GLN A 439 -2.89 2.74 49.09
N LYS A 440 -2.10 2.95 48.04
CA LYS A 440 -1.57 4.26 47.62
C LYS A 440 -2.62 5.15 46.95
N GLN A 441 -3.63 4.56 46.30
CA GLN A 441 -4.78 5.29 45.76
C GLN A 441 -5.76 5.69 46.87
N VAL A 442 -6.02 4.80 47.84
CA VAL A 442 -6.88 5.09 49.00
C VAL A 442 -6.29 6.20 49.87
N MET A 443 -4.97 6.23 50.08
CA MET A 443 -4.32 7.34 50.79
C MET A 443 -4.36 8.68 50.02
N LYS A 444 -4.50 8.67 48.69
CA LYS A 444 -4.56 9.90 47.87
C LYS A 444 -5.97 10.49 47.76
N THR A 445 -7.01 9.68 47.92
CA THR A 445 -8.40 10.12 47.70
C THR A 445 -9.15 10.49 48.98
N GLY A 446 -8.55 10.35 50.16
CA GLY A 446 -9.07 10.91 51.42
C GLY A 446 -10.50 10.50 51.75
N LYS A 447 -10.99 9.38 51.19
CA LYS A 447 -12.29 8.81 51.52
C LYS A 447 -12.04 7.51 52.25
N ASN A 448 -12.10 7.60 53.58
CA ASN A 448 -12.33 6.44 54.43
C ASN A 448 -13.75 5.94 54.14
N PHE A 449 -13.89 4.65 53.86
CA PHE A 449 -15.11 3.91 54.16
C PHE A 449 -15.05 3.45 55.61
#